data_AF-A0A2V6FFV3-F1
#
_entry.id   AF-A0A2V6FFV3-F1
#
_cell.length_a   1.000
_cell.length_b   1.000
_cell.length_c   1.000
_cell.angle_alpha   90.00
_cell.angle_beta   90.00
_cell.angle_gamma   90.00
#
_symmetry.space_group_name_H-M   'P 1'
#
loop_
_entity.id
_entity.type
_entity.pdbx_description
1 polymer ?
#
loop_
_entity_poly.entity_id
_entity_poly.type
_entity_poly.pdbx_seq_one_letter_code
_entity_poly.pdbx_strand_id
1 'polypeptide(L)' 'YFHSIYFREPNGILFEVATDGPGFLIDESADELGESLKLPPMYESERAEIERLLPIIQLHHAAAS' A
#
# COMPACT_ATOMS: atom_id res chain seq x y z
N TYR A 1 -4.78 5.44 0.36
CA TYR A 1 -5.68 4.55 1.13
C TYR A 1 -6.23 5.16 2.40
N PHE A 2 -5.46 5.96 3.12
CA PHE A 2 -5.91 6.70 4.31
C PHE A 2 -5.08 7.99 4.42
N HIS A 3 -5.51 8.91 5.28
CA HIS A 3 -4.69 10.03 5.71
C HIS A 3 -4.12 9.70 7.08
N SER A 4 -2.87 10.10 7.34
CA SER A 4 -2.30 9.94 8.67
C SER A 4 -1.45 11.12 9.12
N ILE A 5 -1.37 11.25 10.45
CA ILE A 5 -0.44 12.13 11.13
C ILE A 5 0.45 11.29 12.05
N TYR A 6 1.66 11.79 12.29
CA TYR A 6 2.66 11.09 13.09
C TYR A 6 3.16 12.00 14.21
N PHE A 7 3.34 11.44 15.40
CA PHE A 7 3.96 12.14 16.53
C PHE A 7 4.71 11.15 17.42
N ARG A 8 5.69 11.64 18.17
CA ARG A 8 6.40 10.84 19.17
C ARG A 8 5.88 11.18 20.55
N GLU A 9 5.57 10.16 21.36
CA GLU A 9 5.32 10.36 22.79
C GLU A 9 6.64 10.61 23.56
N PRO A 10 6.61 11.05 24.83
CA PRO A 10 7.81 11.45 25.58
C PRO A 10 8.98 10.45 25.63
N ASN A 11 8.72 9.14 25.57
CA ASN A 11 9.75 8.08 25.55
C ASN A 11 10.22 7.73 24.12
N GLY A 12 9.77 8.47 23.11
CA GLY A 12 10.24 8.37 21.73
C GLY A 12 9.48 7.38 20.84
N ILE A 13 8.46 6.67 21.36
CA ILE A 13 7.62 5.77 20.55
C ILE A 13 6.88 6.61 19.51
N LEU A 14 6.99 6.20 18.24
CA LEU A 14 6.30 6.84 17.12
C LEU A 14 4.87 6.31 17.06
N PHE A 15 3.90 7.20 17.26
CA PHE A 15 2.49 6.94 17.05
C PHE A 15 2.05 7.46 15.69
N GLU A 16 1.13 6.72 15.08
CA GLU A 16 0.38 7.11 13.91
C GLU A 16 -1.10 7.19 14.28
N VAL A 17 -1.77 8.23 13.81
CA VAL A 17 -3.24 8.31 13.80
C VAL A 17 -3.67 8.35 12.35
N ALA A 18 -4.36 7.30 11.93
CA ALA A 18 -4.83 7.13 10.56
C ALA A 18 -6.38 7.18 10.50
N THR A 19 -6.91 7.72 9.41
CA THR A 19 -8.35 7.69 9.13
C THR A 19 -8.80 6.31 8.70
N ASP A 20 -10.00 5.87 9.08
CA ASP A 20 -10.57 4.59 8.66
C ASP A 20 -10.72 4.47 7.13
N GLY A 21 -11.08 5.57 6.47
CA GLY A 21 -11.28 5.62 5.03
C GLY A 21 -10.15 6.35 4.27
N PRO A 22 -10.19 6.32 2.93
CA PRO A 22 -11.19 5.63 2.08
C PRO A 22 -11.10 4.09 2.05
N GLY A 23 -9.95 3.49 2.41
CA GLY A 23 -9.71 2.05 2.32
C GLY A 23 -9.07 1.62 1.00
N PHE A 24 -8.73 0.34 0.88
CA PHE A 24 -8.01 -0.22 -0.27
C PHE A 24 -8.88 -0.44 -1.51
N LEU A 25 -10.20 -0.59 -1.34
CA LEU A 25 -11.12 -0.81 -2.46
C LEU A 25 -11.39 0.44 -3.32
N ILE A 26 -10.61 1.50 -3.13
CA ILE A 26 -10.76 2.74 -3.89
C ILE A 26 -10.18 2.64 -5.30
N ASP A 27 -9.17 1.79 -5.50
CA ASP A 27 -8.50 1.57 -6.79
C ASP A 27 -8.30 0.08 -7.15
N GLU A 28 -8.85 -0.81 -6.33
CA GLU A 28 -8.84 -2.27 -6.51
C GLU A 28 -10.22 -2.86 -6.20
N SER A 29 -10.61 -3.89 -6.95
CA SER A 29 -11.75 -4.73 -6.57
C SER A 29 -11.37 -5.65 -5.42
N ALA A 30 -12.35 -6.16 -4.68
CA ALA A 30 -12.07 -7.10 -3.58
C ALA A 30 -11.44 -8.42 -4.08
N ASP A 31 -11.81 -8.85 -5.29
CA ASP A 31 -11.35 -10.10 -5.88
C ASP A 31 -9.90 -10.00 -6.41
N GLU A 32 -9.42 -8.79 -6.74
CA GLU A 32 -8.09 -8.54 -7.32
C GLU A 32 -7.14 -7.81 -6.34
N LEU A 33 -7.53 -7.69 -5.06
CA LEU A 33 -6.85 -6.87 -4.08
C LEU A 33 -5.41 -7.33 -3.85
N GLY A 34 -4.44 -6.44 -4.08
CA GLY A 34 -3.02 -6.72 -3.83
C GLY A 34 -2.37 -7.63 -4.87
N GLU A 35 -3.05 -7.92 -5.99
CA GLU A 35 -2.47 -8.70 -7.09
C GLU A 35 -1.57 -7.87 -8.01
N SER A 36 -1.68 -6.54 -7.96
CA SER A 36 -0.96 -5.63 -8.84
C SER A 36 -0.24 -4.51 -8.09
N LEU A 37 0.87 -4.02 -8.65
CA LEU A 37 1.58 -2.85 -8.12
C LEU A 37 0.77 -1.57 -8.40
N LYS A 38 0.17 -1.01 -7.34
CA LYS A 38 -0.44 0.32 -7.37
C LYS A 38 0.58 1.41 -7.06
N LEU A 39 0.55 2.47 -7.85
CA LEU A 39 1.36 3.66 -7.64
C LEU A 39 0.43 4.84 -7.36
N PRO A 40 0.80 5.73 -6.42
CA PRO A 40 0.14 7.02 -6.31
C PRO A 40 0.21 7.79 -7.65
N PRO A 41 -0.82 8.57 -8.04
CA PRO A 41 -0.89 9.20 -9.37
C PRO A 41 0.33 10.02 -9.76
N MET A 42 1.02 10.65 -8.80
CA MET A 42 2.24 11.43 -9.04
C MET A 42 3.44 10.58 -9.52
N TYR A 43 3.42 9.26 -9.34
CA TYR A 43 4.51 8.36 -9.72
C TYR A 43 4.18 7.48 -10.93
N GLU A 44 2.96 7.57 -11.48
CA GLU A 44 2.56 6.76 -12.62
C GLU A 44 3.41 7.01 -13.88
N SER A 45 3.90 8.25 -14.08
CA SER A 45 4.83 8.56 -15.18
C SER A 45 6.17 7.83 -15.08
N GLU A 46 6.54 7.37 -13.89
CA GLU A 46 7.81 6.68 -13.60
C GLU A 46 7.63 5.16 -13.46
N ARG A 47 6.42 4.62 -13.74
CA ARG A 47 6.09 3.20 -13.53
C ARG A 47 7.14 2.23 -14.07
N ALA A 48 7.54 2.41 -15.33
CA ALA A 48 8.50 1.50 -15.97
C ALA A 48 9.89 1.51 -15.30
N GLU A 49 10.29 2.64 -14.72
CA GLU A 49 11.53 2.75 -13.94
C GLU A 49 11.40 2.01 -12.61
N ILE A 50 10.29 2.27 -11.89
CA ILE A 50 10.01 1.67 -10.59
C ILE A 50 9.90 0.15 -10.72
N GLU A 51 9.13 -0.36 -11.68
CA GLU A 51 8.96 -1.80 -11.91
C GLU A 51 10.28 -2.50 -12.25
N ARG A 52 11.22 -1.80 -12.90
CA ARG A 52 12.54 -2.37 -13.22
C ARG A 52 13.45 -2.54 -11.99
N LEU A 53 13.28 -1.70 -10.98
CA LEU A 53 14.11 -1.70 -9.77
C LEU A 53 13.57 -2.64 -8.68
N LEU A 54 12.28 -2.99 -8.73
CA LEU A 54 11.65 -3.85 -7.75
C LEU A 54 11.88 -5.33 -8.05
N PRO A 55 12.13 -6.16 -7.02
CA PRO A 55 12.14 -7.60 -7.20
C PRO A 55 10.73 -8.11 -7.53
N ILE A 56 10.65 -9.16 -8.34
CA ILE A 56 9.39 -9.85 -8.57
C ILE A 56 9.00 -10.60 -7.30
N ILE A 57 7.79 -10.35 -6.80
CA ILE A 57 7.20 -11.07 -5.67
C ILE A 57 6.17 -12.05 -6.22
N GLN A 58 6.29 -13.32 -5.85
CA GLN A 58 5.25 -14.31 -6.12
C GLN A 58 4.35 -14.45 -4.89
N LEU A 59 3.07 -14.16 -5.09
CA LEU A 59 2.06 -14.39 -4.07
C LEU A 59 1.85 -15.91 -3.93
N HIS A 60 2.25 -16.43 -2.77
CA HIS A 60 1.91 -17.79 -2.40
C HIS A 60 0.49 -17.74 -1.84
N HIS A 61 -0.49 -18.04 -2.69
CA HIS A 61 -1.83 -18.31 -2.20
C HIS A 61 -1.76 -19.57 -1.34
N ALA A 62 -2.00 -19.44 -0.03
CA ALA A 62 -2.35 -20.59 0.78
C ALA A 62 -3.61 -21.17 0.15
N ALA A 63 -3.56 -22.44 -0.28
CA ALA A 63 -4.75 -23.10 -0.80
C ALA A 63 -5.85 -22.93 0.24
N ALA A 64 -6.95 -22.28 -0.17
CA ALA A 64 -8.14 -22.20 0.65
C ALA A 64 -8.55 -23.64 0.98
N SER A 65 -8.41 -24.02 2.25
CA SER A 65 -8.87 -25.29 2.81
C SER A 65 -10.37 -25.25 3.01
#